data_AF-N4V6Q5-F1
#
_entry.id   AF-N4V6Q5-F1
#
_cell.length_a   1.000
_cell.length_b   1.000
_cell.length_c   1.000
_cell.angle_alpha   90.00
_cell.angle_beta   90.00
_cell.angle_gamma   90.00
#
_symmetry.space_group_name_H-M   'P 1'
#
loop_
_entity.id
_entity.type
_entity.pdbx_description
1 polymer ?
#
loop_
_entity_poly.entity_id
_entity_poly.type
_entity_poly.pdbx_seq_one_letter_code
_entity_poly.pdbx_strand_id
1 'polypeptide(L)'
;MSETPYSAVDETRRILDLVLGIANLPAEAEKRARSVQFSATRDTPYFPIPFNETELASALKAIEGGIASALAATRDGENVPPRINVSLDKSTAFLIQAYLATVGGFGKLDPGVKSLLKDTDLLRAQSDPYRRMRMSANLYETKRPREYYHIHGSLEASTTLRMLGLEPFRPDLKDHDSIVEAIESRVEQFTVEELEAMNAAHGQAGVPALKHEAFLRTPHGKAIVDLPPWAVDSLESSTPPAPLPDPSSKRLLSGVKVSGVAWEQGRFMGLDEPVVPPFPMSDYGTGCLGAVAALTGLYDRATRGGSWHGKVSLLQYDLLLVEAGRYPGDVEREMRALAGDEFLALRHSHSVDQISGAALRAMRRYAPALFAAPEIRETWFAAGYGAEVEAVRPVVEIEGVHVGFRRASRPNGSDEASWDFGPEEDYLVEEP
;
A
#
# COMPACT_ATOMS: atom_id res chain seq x y z
N MET A 1 47.14 6.33 -22.28
CA MET A 1 45.83 7.00 -22.22
C MET A 1 45.60 7.32 -20.76
N SER A 2 45.52 8.60 -20.38
CA SER A 2 45.25 8.97 -18.98
C SER A 2 43.81 8.59 -18.67
N GLU A 3 43.60 7.52 -17.91
CA GLU A 3 42.29 7.20 -17.35
C GLU A 3 41.90 8.36 -16.43
N THR A 4 40.87 9.11 -16.81
CA THR A 4 40.28 10.13 -15.96
C THR A 4 39.84 9.44 -14.66
N PRO A 5 40.24 9.94 -13.48
CA PRO A 5 39.83 9.33 -12.22
C PRO A 5 38.30 9.32 -12.13
N TYR A 6 37.73 8.21 -11.67
CA TYR A 6 36.29 8.09 -11.49
C TYR A 6 35.79 9.14 -10.49
N SER A 7 34.74 9.86 -10.88
CA SER A 7 33.99 10.79 -10.04
C SER A 7 32.53 10.36 -10.02
N ALA A 8 31.99 10.10 -8.83
CA ALA A 8 30.59 9.74 -8.65
C ALA A 8 29.67 10.89 -9.10
N VAL A 9 30.09 12.14 -8.91
CA VAL A 9 29.35 13.31 -9.34
C VAL A 9 29.27 13.42 -10.87
N ASP A 10 30.38 13.23 -11.58
CA ASP A 10 30.38 13.29 -13.04
C ASP A 10 29.63 12.11 -13.65
N GLU A 11 29.75 10.92 -13.05
CA GLU A 11 28.99 9.75 -13.48
C GLU A 11 27.48 9.93 -13.24
N THR A 12 27.08 10.58 -12.14
CA THR A 12 25.68 10.95 -11.88
C THR A 12 25.14 11.85 -12.99
N ARG A 13 25.91 12.83 -13.48
CA ARG A 13 25.50 13.70 -14.60
C ARG A 13 25.32 12.90 -15.89
N ARG A 14 26.25 12.01 -16.20
CA ARG A 14 26.16 11.14 -17.37
C ARG A 14 24.92 10.24 -17.32
N ILE A 15 24.60 9.67 -16.15
CA ILE A 15 23.41 8.84 -15.95
C ILE A 15 22.13 9.69 -16.04
N LEU A 16 22.12 10.90 -15.49
CA LEU A 16 21.00 11.83 -15.66
C LEU A 16 20.71 12.07 -17.15
N ASP A 17 21.74 12.36 -17.95
CA ASP A 17 21.57 12.57 -19.39
C ASP A 17 21.03 11.34 -20.11
N LEU A 18 21.50 10.15 -19.73
CA LEU A 18 20.98 8.88 -20.25
C LEU A 18 19.50 8.71 -19.94
N VAL A 19 19.09 8.92 -18.68
CA VAL A 19 17.69 8.75 -18.25
C VAL A 19 16.78 9.78 -18.90
N LEU A 20 17.21 11.04 -19.01
CA LEU A 20 16.44 12.09 -19.71
C LEU A 20 16.29 11.80 -21.21
N GLY A 21 17.22 11.07 -21.82
CA GLY A 21 17.14 10.66 -23.23
C GLY A 21 16.15 9.53 -23.52
N ILE A 22 15.77 8.75 -22.51
CA ILE A 22 14.85 7.60 -22.65
C ILE A 22 13.48 7.84 -22.01
N ALA A 23 13.39 8.74 -21.02
CA ALA A 23 12.16 9.01 -20.30
C ALA A 23 11.35 10.14 -20.95
N ASN A 24 10.03 10.00 -21.00
CA ASN A 24 9.15 11.07 -21.45
C ASN A 24 8.84 12.03 -20.30
N LEU A 25 9.38 13.25 -20.36
CA LEU A 25 9.20 14.28 -19.34
C LEU A 25 8.78 15.62 -19.97
N PRO A 26 8.02 16.47 -19.25
CA PRO A 26 7.77 17.83 -19.70
C PRO A 26 9.08 18.61 -19.91
N ALA A 27 9.20 19.34 -21.02
CA ALA A 27 10.43 20.05 -21.39
C ALA A 27 10.95 21.00 -20.29
N GLU A 28 10.05 21.67 -19.56
CA GLU A 28 10.41 22.53 -18.43
C GLU A 28 10.99 21.75 -17.24
N ALA A 29 10.46 20.54 -16.97
CA ALA A 29 11.00 19.68 -15.92
C ALA A 29 12.37 19.13 -16.30
N GLU A 30 12.57 18.77 -17.58
CA GLU A 30 13.87 18.32 -18.09
C GLU A 30 14.93 19.42 -17.96
N LYS A 31 14.64 20.64 -18.42
CA LYS A 31 15.55 21.79 -18.32
C LYS A 31 15.97 22.05 -16.87
N ARG A 32 15.02 21.94 -15.93
CA ARG A 32 15.28 22.13 -14.49
C ARG A 32 16.09 20.98 -13.91
N ALA A 33 15.81 19.73 -14.28
CA ALA A 33 16.60 18.57 -13.88
C ALA A 33 18.07 18.69 -14.31
N ARG A 34 18.34 19.20 -15.53
CA ARG A 34 19.71 19.46 -16.02
C ARG A 34 20.43 20.57 -15.25
N SER A 35 19.71 21.49 -14.62
CA SER A 35 20.27 22.59 -13.82
C SER A 35 20.59 22.20 -12.36
N VAL A 36 20.29 20.96 -11.97
CA VAL A 36 20.50 20.45 -10.60
C VAL A 36 21.99 20.43 -10.27
N GLN A 37 22.32 20.88 -9.07
CA GLN A 37 23.67 20.78 -8.53
C GLN A 37 23.78 19.51 -7.69
N PHE A 38 24.86 18.77 -7.91
CA PHE A 38 25.18 17.59 -7.13
C PHE A 38 26.24 17.94 -6.08
N SER A 39 26.02 17.46 -4.85
CA SER A 39 26.96 17.62 -3.75
C SER A 39 27.30 16.24 -3.18
N ALA A 40 28.58 16.00 -2.92
CA ALA A 40 29.05 14.76 -2.34
C ALA A 40 30.20 15.06 -1.37
N THR A 41 30.13 14.50 -0.16
CA THR A 41 31.24 14.54 0.78
C THR A 41 32.35 13.58 0.35
N ARG A 42 31.94 12.48 -0.31
CA ARG A 42 32.82 11.46 -0.89
C ARG A 42 32.49 11.31 -2.37
N ASP A 43 33.46 11.59 -3.24
CA ASP A 43 33.30 11.49 -4.69
C ASP A 43 33.71 10.12 -5.25
N THR A 44 33.42 9.06 -4.49
CA THR A 44 33.68 7.66 -4.86
C THR A 44 32.52 6.77 -4.40
N PRO A 45 32.30 5.60 -5.02
CA PRO A 45 31.13 4.77 -4.73
C PRO A 45 31.06 4.35 -3.25
N TYR A 46 29.84 4.31 -2.72
CA TYR A 46 29.55 3.83 -1.37
C TYR A 46 29.30 2.32 -1.32
N PHE A 47 28.64 1.77 -2.34
CA PHE A 47 28.26 0.36 -2.37
C PHE A 47 29.34 -0.49 -3.03
N PRO A 48 29.74 -1.62 -2.41
CA PRO A 48 30.68 -2.57 -3.01
C PRO A 48 29.96 -3.49 -4.02
N ILE A 49 29.31 -2.90 -5.00
CA ILE A 49 28.54 -3.58 -6.06
C ILE A 49 29.02 -3.09 -7.43
N PRO A 50 28.82 -3.88 -8.51
CA PRO A 50 29.29 -3.50 -9.84
C PRO A 50 28.43 -2.43 -10.54
N PHE A 51 27.43 -1.86 -9.85
CA PHE A 51 26.45 -0.93 -10.42
C PHE A 51 26.49 0.44 -9.75
N ASN A 52 26.26 1.47 -10.56
CA ASN A 52 26.25 2.88 -10.13
C ASN A 52 24.92 3.26 -9.47
N GLU A 53 24.57 2.57 -8.38
CA GLU A 53 23.27 2.68 -7.71
C GLU A 53 23.07 4.04 -7.03
N THR A 54 24.13 4.58 -6.40
CA THR A 54 24.06 5.90 -5.75
C THR A 54 23.86 7.01 -6.79
N GLU A 55 24.55 6.89 -7.90
CA GLU A 55 24.55 7.82 -9.01
C GLU A 55 23.20 7.77 -9.73
N LEU A 56 22.66 6.58 -10.00
CA LEU A 56 21.33 6.40 -10.57
C LEU A 56 20.23 6.94 -9.65
N ALA A 57 20.26 6.60 -8.36
CA ALA A 57 19.29 7.12 -7.41
C ALA A 57 19.36 8.66 -7.32
N SER A 58 20.56 9.24 -7.35
CA SER A 58 20.75 10.69 -7.34
C SER A 58 20.23 11.36 -8.63
N ALA A 59 20.44 10.73 -9.79
CA ALA A 59 19.87 11.19 -11.05
C ALA A 59 18.33 11.16 -11.04
N LEU A 60 17.72 10.09 -10.51
CA LEU A 60 16.27 10.00 -10.35
C LEU A 60 15.73 11.07 -9.38
N LYS A 61 16.44 11.33 -8.27
CA LYS A 61 16.10 12.44 -7.35
C LYS A 61 16.26 13.82 -7.98
N ALA A 62 17.20 13.99 -8.91
CA ALA A 62 17.31 15.22 -9.70
C ALA A 62 16.11 15.42 -10.62
N ILE A 63 15.60 14.36 -11.24
CA ILE A 63 14.36 14.39 -12.05
C ILE A 63 13.15 14.72 -11.17
N GLU A 64 13.01 14.06 -10.02
CA GLU A 64 11.95 14.37 -9.03
C GLU A 64 11.99 15.84 -8.60
N GLY A 65 13.18 16.37 -8.29
CA GLY A 65 13.39 17.78 -7.96
C GLY A 65 13.08 18.72 -9.12
N GLY A 66 13.41 18.33 -10.35
CA GLY A 66 13.10 19.09 -11.57
C GLY A 66 11.59 19.20 -11.82
N ILE A 67 10.86 18.08 -11.68
CA ILE A 67 9.39 18.04 -11.76
C ILE A 67 8.77 18.89 -10.65
N ALA A 68 9.23 18.71 -9.41
CA ALA A 68 8.73 19.51 -8.28
C ALA A 68 8.99 21.01 -8.47
N SER A 69 10.14 21.39 -9.03
CA SER A 69 10.44 22.79 -9.36
C SER A 69 9.58 23.31 -10.52
N ALA A 70 9.28 22.49 -11.53
CA ALA A 70 8.39 22.87 -12.62
C ALA A 70 6.96 23.10 -12.09
N LEU A 71 6.48 22.21 -11.22
CA LEU A 71 5.19 22.37 -10.52
C LEU A 71 5.16 23.59 -9.59
N ALA A 72 6.26 23.90 -8.92
CA ALA A 72 6.34 25.12 -8.12
C ALA A 72 6.27 26.38 -9.00
N ALA A 73 6.92 26.37 -10.17
CA ALA A 73 6.87 27.48 -11.12
C ALA A 73 5.47 27.68 -11.72
N THR A 74 4.69 26.61 -11.96
CA THR A 74 3.29 26.74 -12.41
C THR A 74 2.39 27.32 -11.33
N ARG A 75 2.71 27.16 -10.04
CA ARG A 75 1.96 27.72 -8.91
C ARG A 75 2.35 29.16 -8.58
N ASP A 76 3.65 29.44 -8.44
CA ASP A 76 4.18 30.69 -7.88
C ASP A 76 4.55 31.73 -8.97
N GLY A 77 4.41 31.36 -10.24
CA GLY A 77 4.92 32.11 -11.39
C GLY A 77 6.42 31.92 -11.60
N GLU A 78 6.96 32.45 -12.71
CA GLU A 78 8.40 32.44 -13.03
C GLU A 78 9.20 33.41 -12.13
N ASN A 79 9.18 33.21 -10.82
CA ASN A 79 10.24 33.74 -9.98
C ASN A 79 11.47 32.81 -10.04
N VAL A 80 12.64 33.41 -9.84
CA VAL A 80 13.99 32.81 -9.96
C VAL A 80 13.98 31.30 -9.69
N PRO A 81 14.44 30.45 -10.64
CA PRO A 81 14.46 29.00 -10.46
C PRO A 81 15.12 28.64 -9.13
N PRO A 82 14.44 27.92 -8.23
CA PRO A 82 15.04 27.56 -6.96
C PRO A 82 16.29 26.72 -7.22
N ARG A 83 17.36 26.98 -6.48
CA ARG A 83 18.58 26.18 -6.57
C ARG A 83 18.28 24.77 -6.07
N ILE A 84 18.24 23.80 -6.98
CA ILE A 84 18.03 22.40 -6.65
C ILE A 84 19.40 21.80 -6.33
N ASN A 85 19.56 21.27 -5.12
CA ASN A 85 20.76 20.56 -4.70
C ASN A 85 20.41 19.12 -4.31
N VAL A 86 21.03 18.15 -4.98
CA VAL A 86 20.91 16.72 -4.67
C VAL A 86 22.22 16.28 -4.03
N SER A 87 22.14 15.74 -2.81
CA SER A 87 23.29 15.19 -2.11
C SER A 87 23.38 13.69 -2.39
N LEU A 88 24.51 13.25 -2.95
CA LEU A 88 24.77 11.83 -3.20
C LEU A 88 24.75 11.05 -1.87
N ASP A 89 25.31 11.63 -0.81
CA ASP A 89 25.33 11.02 0.53
C ASP A 89 23.91 10.76 1.06
N LYS A 90 22.97 11.71 0.83
CA LYS A 90 21.55 11.53 1.21
C LYS A 90 20.84 10.52 0.32
N SER A 91 21.15 10.48 -0.96
CA SER A 91 20.62 9.46 -1.88
C SER A 91 21.09 8.06 -1.49
N THR A 92 22.37 7.90 -1.14
CA THR A 92 22.90 6.65 -0.57
C THR A 92 22.18 6.29 0.71
N ALA A 93 22.03 7.24 1.65
CA ALA A 93 21.31 7.02 2.91
C ALA A 93 19.85 6.63 2.69
N PHE A 94 19.18 7.16 1.66
CA PHE A 94 17.82 6.79 1.27
C PHE A 94 17.73 5.31 0.85
N LEU A 95 18.71 4.81 0.08
CA LEU A 95 18.76 3.41 -0.34
C LEU A 95 18.95 2.43 0.83
N ILE A 96 19.59 2.87 1.92
CA ILE A 96 19.77 2.09 3.15
C ILE A 96 18.94 2.60 4.33
N GLN A 97 17.89 3.39 4.09
CA GLN A 97 17.15 4.08 5.14
C GLN A 97 16.60 3.15 6.21
N ALA A 98 16.19 1.93 5.82
CA ALA A 98 15.66 0.94 6.75
C ALA A 98 16.72 0.41 7.73
N TYR A 99 18.01 0.50 7.39
CA TYR A 99 19.13 0.11 8.25
C TYR A 99 19.69 1.29 9.06
N LEU A 100 19.52 2.52 8.56
CA LEU A 100 19.91 3.74 9.28
C LEU A 100 18.84 4.21 10.29
N ALA A 101 17.58 3.90 10.04
CA ALA A 101 16.48 4.25 10.94
C ALA A 101 16.60 3.51 12.28
N THR A 102 16.32 4.23 13.36
CA THR A 102 16.34 3.69 14.73
C THR A 102 14.99 3.93 15.41
N VAL A 103 14.52 2.96 16.17
CA VAL A 103 13.35 3.10 17.06
C VAL A 103 13.85 3.04 18.50
N GLY A 104 13.68 4.13 19.26
CA GLY A 104 14.19 4.23 20.63
C GLY A 104 15.72 4.11 20.74
N GLY A 105 16.45 4.45 19.69
CA GLY A 105 17.92 4.29 19.61
C GLY A 105 18.39 2.91 19.14
N PHE A 106 17.48 1.94 18.99
CA PHE A 106 17.80 0.61 18.47
C PHE A 106 17.65 0.57 16.96
N GLY A 107 18.68 0.10 16.26
CA GLY A 107 18.66 -0.12 14.81
C GLY A 107 17.95 -1.43 14.44
N LYS A 108 17.70 -1.63 13.13
CA LYS A 108 16.99 -2.82 12.61
C LYS A 108 17.60 -4.17 13.04
N LEU A 109 18.92 -4.24 13.17
CA LEU A 109 19.64 -5.48 13.53
C LEU A 109 19.77 -5.69 15.05
N ASP A 110 19.36 -4.71 15.85
CA ASP A 110 19.47 -4.79 17.29
C ASP A 110 18.37 -5.69 17.86
N PRO A 111 18.69 -6.73 18.64
CA PRO A 111 17.69 -7.59 19.28
C PRO A 111 16.68 -6.82 20.14
N GLY A 112 17.08 -5.69 20.72
CA GLY A 112 16.25 -4.86 21.60
C GLY A 112 15.09 -4.17 20.89
N VAL A 113 15.16 -3.97 19.56
CA VAL A 113 14.12 -3.29 18.78
C VAL A 113 12.79 -4.02 18.81
N LYS A 114 12.82 -5.37 18.92
CA LYS A 114 11.62 -6.20 18.97
C LYS A 114 10.73 -5.90 20.19
N SER A 115 11.32 -5.43 21.29
CA SER A 115 10.54 -5.07 22.49
C SER A 115 9.65 -3.83 22.28
N LEU A 116 9.99 -2.97 21.32
CA LEU A 116 9.28 -1.73 21.02
C LEU A 116 8.28 -1.88 19.86
N LEU A 117 8.28 -3.04 19.20
CA LEU A 117 7.47 -3.31 18.02
C LEU A 117 6.45 -4.39 18.33
N LYS A 118 5.25 -4.25 17.75
CA LYS A 118 4.23 -5.31 17.78
C LYS A 118 4.75 -6.51 16.97
N ASP A 119 4.67 -7.70 17.54
CA ASP A 119 5.00 -8.92 16.80
C ASP A 119 4.00 -9.13 15.66
N THR A 120 4.53 -9.19 14.45
CA THR A 120 3.79 -9.40 13.21
C THR A 120 4.28 -10.63 12.44
N ASP A 121 5.27 -11.36 12.98
CA ASP A 121 5.79 -12.62 12.41
C ASP A 121 4.95 -13.81 12.90
N LEU A 122 3.65 -13.80 12.57
CA LEU A 122 2.67 -14.76 13.07
C LEU A 122 3.02 -16.23 12.74
N LEU A 123 3.69 -16.46 11.60
CA LEU A 123 4.08 -17.78 11.12
C LEU A 123 5.54 -18.11 11.43
N ARG A 124 6.19 -17.28 12.25
CA ARG A 124 7.57 -17.48 12.70
C ARG A 124 8.53 -17.68 11.53
N ALA A 125 8.27 -17.05 10.38
CA ALA A 125 9.10 -17.16 9.20
C ALA A 125 10.47 -16.50 9.44
N GLN A 126 10.52 -15.52 10.36
CA GLN A 126 11.73 -14.86 10.79
C GLN A 126 12.17 -15.27 12.19
N SER A 127 11.78 -16.44 12.72
CA SER A 127 12.10 -16.77 14.12
C SER A 127 13.57 -17.11 14.37
N ASP A 128 14.21 -17.84 13.47
CA ASP A 128 15.57 -18.37 13.63
C ASP A 128 16.40 -18.18 12.35
N PRO A 129 17.74 -18.29 12.38
CA PRO A 129 18.58 -18.15 11.19
C PRO A 129 18.28 -19.17 10.09
N TYR A 130 17.83 -20.38 10.44
CA TYR A 130 17.47 -21.40 9.46
C TYR A 130 16.26 -20.98 8.60
N ARG A 131 15.25 -20.34 9.22
CA ARG A 131 14.04 -19.82 8.57
C ARG A 131 14.23 -18.40 8.01
N ARG A 132 14.85 -17.51 8.80
CA ARG A 132 15.09 -16.09 8.49
C ARG A 132 16.23 -15.90 7.48
N MET A 133 17.37 -16.54 7.73
CA MET A 133 18.67 -16.21 7.12
C MET A 133 19.07 -17.19 6.00
N ARG A 134 18.36 -18.31 5.84
CA ARG A 134 18.74 -19.37 4.89
C ARG A 134 17.63 -19.79 3.92
N MET A 135 16.41 -19.29 4.08
CA MET A 135 15.32 -19.61 3.17
C MET A 135 14.61 -18.45 2.51
N SER A 136 14.75 -17.25 3.06
CA SER A 136 13.91 -16.15 2.59
C SER A 136 14.38 -15.52 1.28
N ALA A 137 15.66 -15.63 0.90
CA ALA A 137 16.16 -15.00 -0.32
C ALA A 137 17.61 -15.39 -0.70
N ASN A 138 17.95 -16.67 -0.88
CA ASN A 138 19.30 -17.05 -1.32
C ASN A 138 19.33 -17.82 -2.65
N LEU A 139 20.48 -17.83 -3.30
CA LEU A 139 20.74 -18.51 -4.56
C LEU A 139 21.45 -19.84 -4.27
N TYR A 140 20.90 -20.93 -4.81
CA TYR A 140 21.44 -22.29 -4.65
C TYR A 140 21.70 -22.91 -6.02
N GLU A 141 22.76 -23.71 -6.13
CA GLU A 141 23.03 -24.46 -7.36
C GLU A 141 21.97 -25.56 -7.60
N THR A 142 21.52 -25.72 -8.83
CA THR A 142 20.56 -26.75 -9.22
C THR A 142 21.29 -28.01 -9.70
N LYS A 143 20.53 -29.03 -10.10
CA LYS A 143 21.06 -30.25 -10.71
C LYS A 143 21.95 -30.02 -11.93
N ARG A 144 21.78 -28.89 -12.63
CA ARG A 144 22.64 -28.52 -13.75
C ARG A 144 23.78 -27.64 -13.24
N PRO A 145 25.05 -28.01 -13.49
CA PRO A 145 26.17 -27.22 -13.01
C PRO A 145 26.11 -25.77 -13.50
N ARG A 146 26.38 -24.82 -12.59
CA ARG A 146 26.38 -23.36 -12.81
C ARG A 146 25.01 -22.76 -13.17
N GLU A 147 23.94 -23.48 -12.88
CA GLU A 147 22.57 -22.97 -12.91
C GLU A 147 22.13 -22.73 -11.46
N TYR A 148 21.71 -21.51 -11.15
CA TYR A 148 21.32 -21.13 -9.80
C TYR A 148 19.85 -20.78 -9.75
N TYR A 149 19.18 -21.15 -8.65
CA TYR A 149 17.78 -20.88 -8.42
C TYR A 149 17.60 -20.11 -7.11
N HIS A 150 16.79 -19.05 -7.17
CA HIS A 150 16.42 -18.27 -6.01
C HIS A 150 15.17 -18.87 -5.37
N ILE A 151 15.31 -19.36 -4.14
CA ILE A 151 14.19 -19.88 -3.36
C ILE A 151 13.77 -18.83 -2.34
N HIS A 152 12.47 -18.55 -2.28
CA HIS A 152 11.92 -17.52 -1.40
C HIS A 152 10.83 -18.08 -0.49
N GLY A 153 11.13 -18.21 0.80
CA GLY A 153 10.23 -18.76 1.82
C GLY A 153 9.00 -17.92 2.20
N SER A 154 8.79 -16.76 1.55
CA SER A 154 7.61 -15.89 1.74
C SER A 154 7.35 -15.55 3.23
N LEU A 155 6.08 -15.40 3.61
CA LEU A 155 5.64 -15.26 5.00
C LEU A 155 5.45 -16.62 5.71
N GLU A 156 5.61 -17.75 5.00
CA GLU A 156 5.43 -19.11 5.55
C GLU A 156 6.54 -20.05 5.02
N ALA A 157 7.69 -20.06 5.71
CA ALA A 157 8.86 -20.78 5.24
C ALA A 157 8.75 -22.33 5.31
N SER A 158 7.77 -22.87 6.06
CA SER A 158 7.68 -24.32 6.29
C SER A 158 7.23 -25.08 5.04
N THR A 159 6.37 -24.49 4.22
CA THR A 159 5.89 -25.11 2.98
C THR A 159 7.01 -25.27 1.98
N THR A 160 7.86 -24.26 1.84
CA THR A 160 9.07 -24.33 1.00
C THR A 160 10.05 -25.40 1.50
N LEU A 161 10.26 -25.56 2.82
CA LEU A 161 11.10 -26.64 3.36
C LEU A 161 10.54 -28.02 3.07
N ARG A 162 9.25 -28.22 3.34
CA ARG A 162 8.60 -29.51 3.11
C ARG A 162 8.65 -29.89 1.63
N MET A 163 8.48 -28.91 0.75
CA MET A 163 8.63 -29.07 -0.69
C MET A 163 10.02 -29.61 -1.06
N LEU A 164 11.08 -29.11 -0.41
CA LEU A 164 12.46 -29.58 -0.60
C LEU A 164 12.81 -30.85 0.20
N GLY A 165 11.85 -31.43 0.93
CA GLY A 165 12.07 -32.61 1.79
C GLY A 165 12.94 -32.31 3.02
N LEU A 166 12.85 -31.09 3.54
CA LEU A 166 13.52 -30.62 4.76
C LEU A 166 12.52 -30.40 5.89
N GLU A 167 13.00 -30.59 7.12
CA GLU A 167 12.21 -30.35 8.33
C GLU A 167 11.97 -28.85 8.54
N PRO A 168 10.71 -28.41 8.79
CA PRO A 168 10.32 -27.02 9.04
C PRO A 168 11.13 -26.28 10.11
N PHE A 169 11.59 -27.00 11.12
CA PHE A 169 12.31 -26.45 12.27
C PHE A 169 13.53 -27.34 12.58
N ARG A 170 14.72 -26.76 12.45
CA ARG A 170 16.00 -27.42 12.76
C ARG A 170 16.79 -26.56 13.76
N PRO A 171 16.44 -26.58 15.05
CA PRO A 171 17.09 -25.75 16.08
C PRO A 171 18.55 -26.17 16.36
N ASP A 172 18.95 -27.35 15.86
CA ASP A 172 20.31 -27.88 15.87
C ASP A 172 21.22 -27.14 14.89
N LEU A 173 20.69 -26.65 13.76
CA LEU A 173 21.46 -25.94 12.76
C LEU A 173 21.50 -24.44 13.07
N LYS A 174 22.59 -24.00 13.69
CA LYS A 174 22.83 -22.59 14.04
C LYS A 174 23.95 -21.95 13.23
N ASP A 175 24.83 -22.78 12.67
CA ASP A 175 25.96 -22.34 11.86
C ASP A 175 25.51 -22.03 10.43
N HIS A 176 26.10 -21.00 9.84
CA HIS A 176 25.77 -20.57 8.49
C HIS A 176 26.02 -21.74 7.52
N ASP A 177 27.25 -22.21 7.40
CA ASP A 177 27.69 -23.11 6.33
C ASP A 177 26.95 -24.45 6.37
N SER A 178 26.74 -25.00 7.58
CA SER A 178 25.97 -26.23 7.78
C SER A 178 24.52 -26.12 7.28
N ILE A 179 23.90 -24.92 7.35
CA ILE A 179 22.54 -24.73 6.83
C ILE A 179 22.54 -24.63 5.30
N VAL A 180 23.53 -23.95 4.69
CA VAL A 180 23.61 -23.89 3.22
C VAL A 180 23.80 -25.28 2.66
N GLU A 181 24.71 -26.06 3.22
CA GLU A 181 24.98 -27.43 2.77
C GLU A 181 23.72 -28.32 2.85
N ALA A 182 22.96 -28.21 3.95
CA ALA A 182 21.72 -28.97 4.11
C ALA A 182 20.64 -28.60 3.07
N ILE A 183 20.58 -27.35 2.62
CA ILE A 183 19.59 -26.88 1.65
C ILE A 183 20.07 -27.11 0.22
N GLU A 184 21.30 -26.70 -0.09
CA GLU A 184 21.91 -26.83 -1.40
C GLU A 184 21.93 -28.29 -1.85
N SER A 185 22.31 -29.23 -0.97
CA SER A 185 22.28 -30.67 -1.27
C SER A 185 20.89 -31.22 -1.65
N ARG A 186 19.81 -30.51 -1.31
CA ARG A 186 18.45 -30.82 -1.76
C ARG A 186 18.11 -30.12 -3.06
N VAL A 187 18.44 -28.85 -3.20
CA VAL A 187 18.17 -28.06 -4.43
C VAL A 187 18.94 -28.61 -5.62
N GLU A 188 20.17 -29.09 -5.42
CA GLU A 188 21.00 -29.78 -6.43
C GLU A 188 20.35 -31.06 -6.99
N GLN A 189 19.28 -31.58 -6.37
CA GLN A 189 18.57 -32.77 -6.86
C GLN A 189 17.53 -32.43 -7.94
N PHE A 190 17.14 -31.16 -8.05
CA PHE A 190 16.06 -30.69 -8.90
C PHE A 190 16.58 -29.77 -10.02
N THR A 191 15.89 -29.79 -11.16
CA THR A 191 16.07 -28.83 -12.25
C THR A 191 15.23 -27.58 -12.04
N VAL A 192 15.57 -26.47 -12.72
CA VAL A 192 14.75 -25.24 -12.67
C VAL A 192 13.30 -25.50 -13.05
N GLU A 193 13.06 -26.33 -14.06
CA GLU A 193 11.70 -26.61 -14.53
C GLU A 193 10.88 -27.38 -13.49
N GLU A 194 11.51 -28.31 -12.76
CA GLU A 194 10.89 -29.03 -11.64
C GLU A 194 10.60 -28.09 -10.46
N LEU A 195 11.54 -27.21 -10.11
CA LEU A 195 11.38 -26.25 -9.01
C LEU A 195 10.26 -25.23 -9.29
N GLU A 196 10.16 -24.72 -10.52
CA GLU A 196 9.06 -23.85 -10.96
C GLU A 196 7.71 -24.57 -10.88
N ALA A 197 7.65 -25.83 -11.33
CA ALA A 197 6.43 -26.64 -11.25
C ALA A 197 5.99 -26.90 -9.81
N MET A 198 6.95 -27.18 -8.92
CA MET A 198 6.70 -27.36 -7.49
C MET A 198 6.24 -26.04 -6.83
N ASN A 199 6.88 -24.92 -7.15
CA ASN A 199 6.47 -23.60 -6.67
C ASN A 199 5.05 -23.25 -7.10
N ALA A 200 4.69 -23.50 -8.38
CA ALA A 200 3.34 -23.30 -8.88
C ALA A 200 2.32 -24.20 -8.16
N ALA A 201 2.67 -25.47 -7.89
CA ALA A 201 1.79 -26.41 -7.20
C ALA A 201 1.57 -26.06 -5.72
N HIS A 202 2.57 -25.48 -5.06
CA HIS A 202 2.54 -25.13 -3.63
C HIS A 202 2.29 -23.64 -3.35
N GLY A 203 2.04 -22.84 -4.39
CA GLY A 203 1.80 -21.40 -4.27
C GLY A 203 2.99 -20.64 -3.68
N GLN A 204 4.21 -21.09 -3.95
CA GLN A 204 5.45 -20.50 -3.43
C GLN A 204 6.14 -19.61 -4.47
N ALA A 205 7.03 -18.75 -3.99
CA ALA A 205 7.81 -17.86 -4.84
C ALA A 205 9.23 -18.41 -5.07
N GLY A 206 9.67 -18.38 -6.31
CA GLY A 206 11.04 -18.68 -6.70
C GLY A 206 11.30 -18.17 -8.12
N VAL A 207 12.57 -18.04 -8.48
CA VAL A 207 12.94 -17.59 -9.83
C VAL A 207 14.35 -18.09 -10.19
N PRO A 208 14.62 -18.50 -11.44
CA PRO A 208 15.97 -18.81 -11.88
C PRO A 208 16.83 -17.55 -11.97
N ALA A 209 18.09 -17.66 -11.53
CA ALA A 209 19.07 -16.59 -11.68
C ALA A 209 19.67 -16.59 -13.09
N LEU A 210 18.94 -15.95 -14.01
CA LEU A 210 19.35 -15.84 -15.40
C LEU A 210 20.49 -14.84 -15.59
N LYS A 211 21.43 -15.16 -16.47
CA LYS A 211 22.38 -14.18 -17.02
C LYS A 211 21.61 -13.14 -17.84
N HIS A 212 22.11 -11.91 -17.89
CA HIS A 212 21.46 -10.81 -18.63
C HIS A 212 21.14 -11.17 -20.09
N GLU A 213 22.09 -11.77 -20.82
CA GLU A 213 21.91 -12.23 -22.21
C GLU A 213 20.84 -13.33 -22.35
N ALA A 214 20.66 -14.16 -21.32
CA ALA A 214 19.62 -15.17 -21.29
C ALA A 214 18.26 -14.53 -21.00
N PHE A 215 18.20 -13.58 -20.05
CA PHE A 215 17.01 -12.81 -19.74
C PHE A 215 16.45 -12.09 -20.99
N LEU A 216 17.30 -11.40 -21.75
CA LEU A 216 16.90 -10.70 -22.98
C LEU A 216 16.29 -11.62 -24.06
N ARG A 217 16.58 -12.92 -24.02
CA ARG A 217 16.00 -13.89 -24.97
C ARG A 217 14.63 -14.42 -24.54
N THR A 218 14.25 -14.24 -23.26
CA THR A 218 12.94 -14.66 -22.74
C THR A 218 11.81 -13.81 -23.34
N PRO A 219 10.56 -14.32 -23.38
CA PRO A 219 9.41 -13.53 -23.78
C PRO A 219 9.24 -12.25 -22.95
N HIS A 220 9.50 -12.32 -21.65
CA HIS A 220 9.42 -11.17 -20.75
C HIS A 220 10.51 -10.14 -21.05
N GLY A 221 11.77 -10.57 -21.19
CA GLY A 221 12.88 -9.68 -21.55
C GLY A 221 12.65 -8.94 -22.87
N LYS A 222 12.18 -9.64 -23.90
CA LYS A 222 11.83 -9.05 -25.20
C LYS A 222 10.70 -8.03 -25.11
N ALA A 223 9.75 -8.22 -24.20
CA ALA A 223 8.62 -7.32 -24.04
C ALA A 223 8.98 -6.05 -23.26
N ILE A 224 9.95 -6.12 -22.33
CA ILE A 224 10.24 -5.03 -21.38
C ILE A 224 11.47 -4.19 -21.74
N VAL A 225 12.45 -4.74 -22.46
CA VAL A 225 13.76 -4.07 -22.68
C VAL A 225 13.66 -2.76 -23.45
N ASP A 226 12.73 -2.67 -24.40
CA ASP A 226 12.54 -1.48 -25.25
C ASP A 226 11.56 -0.47 -24.64
N LEU A 227 10.97 -0.79 -23.49
CA LEU A 227 10.04 0.11 -22.81
C LEU A 227 10.80 1.15 -21.97
N PRO A 228 10.28 2.37 -21.85
CA PRO A 228 10.88 3.37 -20.98
C PRO A 228 10.78 2.94 -19.52
N PRO A 229 11.70 3.41 -18.64
CA PRO A 229 11.66 3.05 -17.22
C PRO A 229 10.37 3.47 -16.49
N TRP A 230 9.65 4.49 -17.00
CA TRP A 230 8.28 4.85 -16.62
C TRP A 230 7.57 5.56 -17.78
N ALA A 231 6.24 5.56 -17.76
CA ALA A 231 5.40 6.26 -18.73
C ALA A 231 4.19 6.91 -18.05
N VAL A 232 3.73 8.04 -18.60
CA VAL A 232 2.50 8.72 -18.20
C VAL A 232 1.68 8.98 -19.46
N ASP A 233 0.56 8.30 -19.59
CA ASP A 233 -0.34 8.41 -20.73
C ASP A 233 -1.52 9.34 -20.42
N SER A 234 -1.87 10.19 -21.39
CA SER A 234 -3.04 11.06 -21.30
C SER A 234 -4.31 10.25 -21.50
N LEU A 235 -5.20 10.22 -20.50
CA LEU A 235 -6.51 9.56 -20.62
C LEU A 235 -7.52 10.42 -21.40
N GLU A 236 -7.50 11.74 -21.19
CA GLU A 236 -8.34 12.71 -21.90
C GLU A 236 -7.72 14.12 -21.84
N SER A 237 -8.01 14.96 -22.83
CA SER A 237 -7.43 16.31 -22.97
C SER A 237 -8.49 17.41 -23.14
N SER A 238 -9.75 17.11 -22.80
CA SER A 238 -10.90 17.99 -22.96
C SER A 238 -11.18 18.81 -21.71
N THR A 239 -10.87 18.28 -20.52
CA THR A 239 -11.01 19.02 -19.26
C THR A 239 -10.00 20.17 -19.20
N PRO A 240 -10.43 21.39 -18.83
CA PRO A 240 -9.53 22.53 -18.73
C PRO A 240 -8.45 22.31 -17.65
N PRO A 241 -7.25 22.92 -17.81
CA PRO A 241 -6.20 22.83 -16.81
C PRO A 241 -6.65 23.36 -15.44
N ALA A 242 -6.43 22.57 -14.38
CA ALA A 242 -6.72 22.95 -13.01
C ALA A 242 -5.44 23.47 -12.30
N PRO A 243 -5.42 24.71 -11.79
CA PRO A 243 -4.26 25.26 -11.09
C PRO A 243 -4.07 24.63 -9.70
N LEU A 244 -2.85 24.69 -9.17
CA LEU A 244 -2.57 24.24 -7.81
C LEU A 244 -3.25 25.18 -6.78
N PRO A 245 -3.89 24.64 -5.73
CA PRO A 245 -4.93 25.35 -4.96
C PRO A 245 -4.45 26.33 -3.90
N ASP A 246 -3.21 26.23 -3.39
CA ASP A 246 -2.72 27.08 -2.30
C ASP A 246 -1.31 27.63 -2.59
N PRO A 247 -1.20 28.89 -3.05
CA PRO A 247 0.07 29.56 -3.28
C PRO A 247 0.71 30.10 -1.99
N SER A 248 -0.01 30.13 -0.87
CA SER A 248 0.48 30.71 0.39
C SER A 248 1.34 29.73 1.20
N SER A 249 1.11 28.43 1.02
CA SER A 249 1.85 27.37 1.71
C SER A 249 3.16 27.04 1.01
N LYS A 250 4.23 26.88 1.80
CA LYS A 250 5.53 26.39 1.30
C LYS A 250 5.51 24.91 0.90
N ARG A 251 4.43 24.18 1.21
CA ARG A 251 4.26 22.78 0.77
C ARG A 251 3.61 22.79 -0.62
N LEU A 252 4.32 22.26 -1.62
CA LEU A 252 3.90 22.28 -3.02
C LEU A 252 2.50 21.70 -3.26
N LEU A 253 2.19 20.59 -2.59
CA LEU A 253 0.91 19.90 -2.70
C LEU A 253 -0.10 20.32 -1.61
N SER A 254 0.18 21.42 -0.89
CA SER A 254 -0.78 21.98 0.06
C SER A 254 -2.06 22.35 -0.65
N GLY A 255 -3.20 22.04 -0.03
CA GLY A 255 -4.49 22.40 -0.59
C GLY A 255 -5.01 21.44 -1.66
N VAL A 256 -4.19 20.53 -2.21
CA VAL A 256 -4.66 19.48 -3.13
C VAL A 256 -5.57 18.56 -2.31
N LYS A 257 -6.86 18.87 -2.36
CA LYS A 257 -7.94 18.22 -1.64
C LYS A 257 -8.95 17.82 -2.68
N VAL A 258 -9.33 16.56 -2.65
CA VAL A 258 -10.04 16.00 -3.77
C VAL A 258 -11.56 16.23 -3.61
N SER A 259 -12.10 16.19 -2.38
CA SER A 259 -13.54 16.39 -2.12
C SER A 259 -13.94 17.60 -1.27
N GLY A 260 -13.07 18.08 -0.38
CA GLY A 260 -13.37 19.22 0.51
C GLY A 260 -14.23 18.88 1.74
N VAL A 261 -14.73 17.65 1.89
CA VAL A 261 -15.61 17.23 3.00
C VAL A 261 -14.99 17.50 4.39
N ALA A 262 -13.69 17.27 4.56
CA ALA A 262 -12.99 17.56 5.82
C ALA A 262 -12.97 19.06 6.19
N TRP A 263 -13.06 19.96 5.20
CA TRP A 263 -13.19 21.40 5.47
C TRP A 263 -14.59 21.76 5.92
N GLU A 264 -15.61 21.17 5.32
CA GLU A 264 -16.99 21.38 5.75
C GLU A 264 -17.20 20.86 7.19
N GLN A 265 -16.56 19.74 7.56
CA GLN A 265 -16.52 19.27 8.95
C GLN A 265 -15.80 20.25 9.89
N GLY A 266 -14.64 20.79 9.50
CA GLY A 266 -13.96 21.82 10.28
C GLY A 266 -14.82 23.06 10.50
N ARG A 267 -15.49 23.53 9.45
CA ARG A 267 -16.46 24.63 9.51
C ARG A 267 -17.62 24.30 10.45
N PHE A 268 -18.16 23.07 10.41
CA PHE A 268 -19.16 22.56 11.36
C PHE A 268 -18.67 22.57 12.81
N MET A 269 -17.36 22.49 13.05
CA MET A 269 -16.81 22.60 14.40
C MET A 269 -16.48 24.04 14.79
N GLY A 270 -16.66 25.01 13.88
CA GLY A 270 -16.32 26.42 14.11
C GLY A 270 -14.82 26.69 13.98
N LEU A 271 -14.10 25.80 13.32
CA LEU A 271 -12.66 25.87 13.09
C LEU A 271 -12.37 26.31 11.65
N ASP A 272 -11.29 27.05 11.47
CA ASP A 272 -10.73 27.40 10.15
C ASP A 272 -9.61 26.43 9.75
N GLU A 273 -9.83 25.14 9.98
CA GLU A 273 -8.91 24.05 9.65
C GLU A 273 -9.70 22.79 9.30
N PRO A 274 -9.15 21.86 8.49
CA PRO A 274 -9.86 20.64 8.14
C PRO A 274 -9.87 19.67 9.32
N VAL A 275 -11.02 19.06 9.58
CA VAL A 275 -11.14 17.96 10.56
C VAL A 275 -11.75 16.75 9.87
N VAL A 276 -11.19 15.57 10.13
CA VAL A 276 -11.71 14.34 9.54
C VAL A 276 -13.12 14.06 10.09
N PRO A 277 -14.09 13.67 9.26
CA PRO A 277 -15.41 13.25 9.73
C PRO A 277 -15.33 12.12 10.76
N PRO A 278 -16.30 12.02 11.68
CA PRO A 278 -16.21 11.11 12.84
C PRO A 278 -16.25 9.63 12.52
N PHE A 279 -16.66 9.22 11.34
CA PHE A 279 -16.77 7.81 10.95
C PHE A 279 -16.25 7.64 9.52
N PRO A 280 -15.89 6.41 9.09
CA PRO A 280 -15.53 6.12 7.70
C PRO A 280 -16.77 6.14 6.79
N MET A 281 -17.47 7.28 6.77
CA MET A 281 -18.73 7.47 6.05
C MET A 281 -18.55 7.33 4.55
N SER A 282 -17.41 7.81 4.03
CA SER A 282 -17.06 7.69 2.61
C SER A 282 -16.92 6.22 2.19
N ASP A 283 -16.30 5.39 3.03
CA ASP A 283 -16.13 3.96 2.80
C ASP A 283 -17.47 3.22 2.77
N TYR A 284 -18.30 3.41 3.81
CA TYR A 284 -19.63 2.80 3.88
C TYR A 284 -20.54 3.27 2.73
N GLY A 285 -20.55 4.56 2.46
CA GLY A 285 -21.33 5.16 1.38
C GLY A 285 -20.94 4.65 0.00
N THR A 286 -19.65 4.51 -0.26
CA THR A 286 -19.14 3.93 -1.51
C THR A 286 -19.46 2.45 -1.61
N GLY A 287 -19.44 1.72 -0.50
CA GLY A 287 -19.95 0.35 -0.43
C GLY A 287 -21.40 0.24 -0.86
N CYS A 288 -22.28 1.15 -0.41
CA CYS A 288 -23.67 1.23 -0.85
C CYS A 288 -23.78 1.50 -2.35
N LEU A 289 -23.00 2.45 -2.90
CA LEU A 289 -22.96 2.69 -4.35
C LEU A 289 -22.49 1.45 -5.12
N GLY A 290 -21.55 0.69 -4.56
CA GLY A 290 -21.07 -0.58 -5.11
C GLY A 290 -22.18 -1.63 -5.18
N ALA A 291 -22.94 -1.78 -4.10
CA ALA A 291 -24.11 -2.66 -4.06
C ALA A 291 -25.16 -2.25 -5.11
N VAL A 292 -25.46 -0.95 -5.23
CA VAL A 292 -26.36 -0.43 -6.27
C VAL A 292 -25.85 -0.79 -7.67
N ALA A 293 -24.57 -0.51 -7.97
CA ALA A 293 -23.98 -0.82 -9.27
C ALA A 293 -24.01 -2.32 -9.60
N ALA A 294 -23.72 -3.18 -8.61
CA ALA A 294 -23.80 -4.63 -8.76
C ALA A 294 -25.23 -5.11 -9.00
N LEU A 295 -26.21 -4.62 -8.23
CA LEU A 295 -27.62 -4.94 -8.40
C LEU A 295 -28.17 -4.46 -9.76
N THR A 296 -27.79 -3.26 -10.20
CA THR A 296 -28.11 -2.76 -11.55
C THR A 296 -27.52 -3.67 -12.62
N GLY A 297 -26.25 -4.07 -12.50
CA GLY A 297 -25.63 -5.00 -13.44
C GLY A 297 -26.30 -6.37 -13.46
N LEU A 298 -26.75 -6.88 -12.31
CA LEU A 298 -27.53 -8.13 -12.21
C LEU A 298 -28.91 -7.99 -12.87
N TYR A 299 -29.58 -6.86 -12.65
CA TYR A 299 -30.87 -6.55 -13.28
C TYR A 299 -30.74 -6.45 -14.80
N ASP A 300 -29.76 -5.70 -15.29
CA ASP A 300 -29.50 -5.56 -16.72
C ASP A 300 -29.08 -6.91 -17.34
N ARG A 301 -28.28 -7.71 -16.64
CA ARG A 301 -27.96 -9.08 -17.08
C ARG A 301 -29.20 -9.95 -17.17
N ALA A 302 -30.13 -9.85 -16.22
CA ALA A 302 -31.35 -10.65 -16.21
C ALA A 302 -32.37 -10.21 -17.29
N THR A 303 -32.45 -8.91 -17.58
CA THR A 303 -33.45 -8.35 -18.50
C THR A 303 -32.95 -8.21 -19.94
N ARG A 304 -31.65 -7.93 -20.14
CA ARG A 304 -31.03 -7.63 -21.44
C ARG A 304 -29.89 -8.57 -21.82
N GLY A 305 -29.42 -9.40 -20.88
CA GLY A 305 -28.25 -10.26 -21.09
C GLY A 305 -26.92 -9.51 -21.04
N GLY A 306 -25.82 -10.21 -21.33
CA GLY A 306 -24.48 -9.63 -21.43
C GLY A 306 -23.68 -9.55 -20.13
N SER A 307 -22.48 -8.98 -20.24
CA SER A 307 -21.56 -8.72 -19.12
C SER A 307 -21.50 -7.23 -18.84
N TRP A 308 -21.68 -6.85 -17.59
CA TRP A 308 -21.78 -5.46 -17.16
C TRP A 308 -20.61 -5.10 -16.25
N HIS A 309 -20.04 -3.91 -16.44
CA HIS A 309 -18.95 -3.38 -15.63
C HIS A 309 -19.42 -2.13 -14.89
N GLY A 310 -19.58 -2.25 -13.57
CA GLY A 310 -19.90 -1.14 -12.67
C GLY A 310 -18.62 -0.48 -12.15
N LYS A 311 -18.61 0.86 -12.10
CA LYS A 311 -17.51 1.65 -11.53
C LYS A 311 -18.03 2.45 -10.35
N VAL A 312 -17.29 2.45 -9.26
CA VAL A 312 -17.56 3.25 -8.06
C VAL A 312 -16.30 3.95 -7.57
N SER A 313 -16.45 5.09 -6.89
CA SER A 313 -15.33 5.90 -6.44
C SER A 313 -15.68 6.57 -5.11
N LEU A 314 -14.74 6.50 -4.15
CA LEU A 314 -14.82 7.19 -2.86
C LEU A 314 -15.05 8.69 -3.03
N LEU A 315 -14.33 9.28 -3.99
CA LEU A 315 -14.47 10.69 -4.31
C LEU A 315 -15.86 11.03 -4.84
N GLN A 316 -16.44 10.16 -5.67
CA GLN A 316 -17.78 10.44 -6.21
C GLN A 316 -18.86 10.34 -5.14
N TYR A 317 -18.71 9.47 -4.15
CA TYR A 317 -19.59 9.48 -2.99
C TYR A 317 -19.46 10.80 -2.21
N ASP A 318 -18.25 11.27 -1.96
CA ASP A 318 -18.05 12.54 -1.25
C ASP A 318 -18.67 13.73 -2.01
N LEU A 319 -18.53 13.76 -3.34
CA LEU A 319 -19.15 14.80 -4.17
C LEU A 319 -20.68 14.73 -4.13
N LEU A 320 -21.24 13.51 -4.19
CA LEU A 320 -22.67 13.28 -4.01
C LEU A 320 -23.15 13.74 -2.62
N LEU A 321 -22.35 13.53 -1.56
CA LEU A 321 -22.69 13.99 -0.21
C LEU A 321 -22.70 15.53 -0.14
N VAL A 322 -21.78 16.21 -0.80
CA VAL A 322 -21.79 17.67 -0.91
C VAL A 322 -23.02 18.16 -1.68
N GLU A 323 -23.39 17.49 -2.77
CA GLU A 323 -24.58 17.81 -3.57
C GLU A 323 -25.89 17.54 -2.83
N ALA A 324 -25.93 16.48 -2.00
CA ALA A 324 -27.06 16.18 -1.11
C ALA A 324 -27.34 17.30 -0.09
N GLY A 325 -26.37 18.19 0.11
CA GLY A 325 -26.54 19.43 0.84
C GLY A 325 -26.17 19.33 2.31
N ARG A 326 -26.11 20.50 2.94
CA ARG A 326 -25.81 20.65 4.37
C ARG A 326 -27.09 20.72 5.18
N TYR A 327 -26.98 20.38 6.47
CA TYR A 327 -28.05 20.65 7.41
C TYR A 327 -28.42 22.15 7.42
N PRO A 328 -29.72 22.48 7.55
CA PRO A 328 -30.16 23.84 7.85
C PRO A 328 -29.45 24.40 9.10
N GLY A 329 -29.21 25.71 9.13
CA GLY A 329 -28.35 26.32 10.15
C GLY A 329 -28.87 26.20 11.59
N ASP A 330 -30.18 26.04 11.79
CA ASP A 330 -30.80 25.70 13.07
C ASP A 330 -30.48 24.27 13.51
N VAL A 331 -30.65 23.29 12.62
CA VAL A 331 -30.26 21.88 12.87
C VAL A 331 -28.76 21.78 13.14
N GLU A 332 -27.94 22.54 12.40
CA GLU A 332 -26.49 22.56 12.60
C GLU A 332 -26.12 23.04 14.02
N ARG A 333 -26.76 24.10 14.51
CA ARG A 333 -26.54 24.62 15.87
C ARG A 333 -26.97 23.62 16.94
N GLU A 334 -28.08 22.94 16.74
CA GLU A 334 -28.56 21.89 17.63
C GLU A 334 -27.57 20.73 17.69
N MET A 335 -27.14 20.23 16.53
CA MET A 335 -26.18 19.12 16.44
C MET A 335 -24.82 19.49 17.07
N ARG A 336 -24.35 20.74 16.90
CA ARG A 336 -23.15 21.24 17.60
C ARG A 336 -23.32 21.24 19.12
N ALA A 337 -24.48 21.68 19.62
CA ALA A 337 -24.76 21.68 21.06
C ALA A 337 -24.80 20.24 21.63
N LEU A 338 -25.35 19.29 20.88
CA LEU A 338 -25.42 17.88 21.27
C LEU A 338 -24.06 17.17 21.22
N ALA A 339 -23.18 17.55 20.29
CA ALA A 339 -21.85 16.97 20.15
C ALA A 339 -20.97 17.16 21.42
N GLY A 340 -21.12 18.31 22.09
CA GLY A 340 -20.42 18.65 23.32
C GLY A 340 -18.96 19.09 23.11
N ASP A 341 -18.40 19.70 24.15
CA ASP A 341 -17.08 20.36 24.10
C ASP A 341 -15.93 19.42 23.76
N GLU A 342 -16.01 18.16 24.17
CA GLU A 342 -14.99 17.14 23.88
C GLU A 342 -14.86 16.90 22.37
N PHE A 343 -15.99 16.81 21.66
CA PHE A 343 -15.99 16.61 20.21
C PHE A 343 -15.52 17.88 19.48
N LEU A 344 -15.99 19.06 19.91
CA LEU A 344 -15.62 20.34 19.32
C LEU A 344 -14.17 20.76 19.61
N ALA A 345 -13.54 20.20 20.64
CA ALA A 345 -12.13 20.41 20.96
C ALA A 345 -11.17 19.64 20.05
N LEU A 346 -11.67 18.70 19.23
CA LEU A 346 -10.85 17.97 18.28
C LEU A 346 -10.28 18.91 17.20
N ARG A 347 -9.20 18.47 16.57
CA ARG A 347 -8.36 19.25 15.63
C ARG A 347 -7.87 18.36 14.49
N HIS A 348 -7.35 18.98 13.44
CA HIS A 348 -6.83 18.32 12.24
C HIS A 348 -5.79 17.19 12.50
N SER A 349 -5.11 17.20 13.65
CA SER A 349 -4.06 16.25 14.01
C SER A 349 -4.54 14.98 14.73
N HIS A 350 -5.83 14.87 15.06
CA HIS A 350 -6.35 13.72 15.80
C HIS A 350 -6.62 12.53 14.87
N SER A 351 -6.44 11.31 15.39
CA SER A 351 -6.72 10.10 14.62
C SER A 351 -8.22 9.85 14.50
N VAL A 352 -8.61 9.08 13.48
CA VAL A 352 -10.00 8.66 13.27
C VAL A 352 -10.55 7.98 14.54
N ASP A 353 -9.80 7.09 15.18
CA ASP A 353 -10.23 6.42 16.41
C ASP A 353 -10.60 7.39 17.55
N GLN A 354 -9.81 8.46 17.72
CA GLN A 354 -10.07 9.48 18.73
C GLN A 354 -11.36 10.25 18.41
N ILE A 355 -11.54 10.62 17.14
CA ILE A 355 -12.70 11.37 16.66
C ILE A 355 -13.97 10.51 16.75
N SER A 356 -13.92 9.27 16.25
CA SER A 356 -15.01 8.28 16.33
C SER A 356 -15.39 8.00 17.77
N GLY A 357 -14.41 7.81 18.65
CA GLY A 357 -14.65 7.56 20.07
C GLY A 357 -15.40 8.72 20.75
N ALA A 358 -14.99 9.96 20.50
CA ALA A 358 -15.66 11.15 21.03
C ALA A 358 -17.10 11.30 20.47
N ALA A 359 -17.27 11.08 19.16
CA ALA A 359 -18.59 11.12 18.52
C ALA A 359 -19.53 10.05 19.08
N LEU A 360 -19.07 8.81 19.26
CA LEU A 360 -19.86 7.72 19.85
C LEU A 360 -20.27 8.01 21.29
N ARG A 361 -19.37 8.58 22.11
CA ARG A 361 -19.73 9.02 23.47
C ARG A 361 -20.80 10.09 23.45
N ALA A 362 -20.71 11.06 22.54
CA ALA A 362 -21.75 12.09 22.38
C ALA A 362 -23.09 11.47 21.94
N MET A 363 -23.08 10.63 20.90
CA MET A 363 -24.25 9.91 20.39
C MET A 363 -24.95 9.08 21.47
N ARG A 364 -24.20 8.38 22.32
CA ARG A 364 -24.77 7.62 23.44
C ARG A 364 -25.49 8.49 24.47
N ARG A 365 -25.10 9.77 24.62
CA ARG A 365 -25.76 10.70 25.54
C ARG A 365 -27.09 11.22 24.98
N TYR A 366 -27.11 11.65 23.72
CA TYR A 366 -28.31 12.28 23.15
C TYR A 366 -29.25 11.30 22.42
N ALA A 367 -28.76 10.16 21.96
CA ALA A 367 -29.52 9.12 21.29
C ALA A 367 -29.25 7.72 21.88
N PRO A 368 -29.47 7.50 23.19
CA PRO A 368 -29.23 6.20 23.83
C PRO A 368 -30.10 5.09 23.24
N ALA A 369 -31.32 5.42 22.77
CA ALA A 369 -32.23 4.47 22.15
C ALA A 369 -31.61 3.76 20.94
N LEU A 370 -30.80 4.46 20.13
CA LEU A 370 -30.10 3.87 18.98
C LEU A 370 -29.17 2.71 19.38
N PHE A 371 -28.62 2.76 20.60
CA PHE A 371 -27.70 1.73 21.11
C PHE A 371 -28.41 0.66 21.92
N ALA A 372 -29.63 0.91 22.40
CA ALA A 372 -30.39 -0.01 23.25
C ALA A 372 -31.50 -0.77 22.49
N ALA A 373 -31.88 -0.30 21.31
CA ALA A 373 -32.93 -0.85 20.46
C ALA A 373 -32.59 -2.27 19.94
N PRO A 374 -33.27 -3.34 20.40
CA PRO A 374 -33.10 -4.69 19.86
C PRO A 374 -33.55 -4.82 18.41
N GLU A 375 -34.39 -3.92 17.91
CA GLU A 375 -34.84 -3.88 16.52
C GLU A 375 -33.76 -3.47 15.52
N ILE A 376 -32.66 -2.86 15.98
CA ILE A 376 -31.56 -2.40 15.12
C ILE A 376 -30.50 -3.49 14.94
N ARG A 377 -30.39 -4.40 15.90
CA ARG A 377 -29.37 -5.45 15.91
C ARG A 377 -29.97 -6.84 15.85
N GLU A 378 -29.20 -7.76 15.31
CA GLU A 378 -29.50 -9.18 15.32
C GLU A 378 -28.31 -9.94 15.88
N THR A 379 -28.59 -10.94 16.71
CA THR A 379 -27.58 -11.78 17.34
C THR A 379 -27.44 -13.06 16.54
N TRP A 380 -26.21 -13.36 16.13
CA TRP A 380 -25.87 -14.58 15.42
C TRP A 380 -24.93 -15.42 16.28
N PHE A 381 -25.12 -16.73 16.32
CA PHE A 381 -24.07 -17.63 16.78
C PHE A 381 -23.09 -17.84 15.62
N ALA A 382 -21.85 -17.39 15.78
CA ALA A 382 -20.80 -17.54 14.79
C ALA A 382 -19.85 -18.66 15.19
N ALA A 383 -19.92 -19.80 14.51
CA ALA A 383 -19.05 -20.95 14.76
C ALA A 383 -17.57 -20.58 14.59
N GLY A 384 -17.26 -19.71 13.62
CA GLY A 384 -15.90 -19.20 13.37
C GLY A 384 -15.29 -18.41 14.53
N TYR A 385 -16.12 -17.80 15.38
CA TYR A 385 -15.68 -17.14 16.62
C TYR A 385 -15.92 -17.99 17.88
N GLY A 386 -16.73 -19.05 17.77
CA GLY A 386 -17.22 -19.84 18.90
C GLY A 386 -18.06 -19.02 19.88
N ALA A 387 -18.69 -17.93 19.41
CA ALA A 387 -19.35 -16.93 20.23
C ALA A 387 -20.53 -16.29 19.49
N GLU A 388 -21.40 -15.64 20.27
CA GLU A 388 -22.44 -14.78 19.74
C GLU A 388 -21.85 -13.47 19.23
N VAL A 389 -22.30 -13.04 18.06
CA VAL A 389 -21.90 -11.81 17.38
C VAL A 389 -23.16 -11.00 17.09
N GLU A 390 -23.18 -9.76 17.56
CA GLU A 390 -24.23 -8.80 17.21
C GLU A 390 -23.87 -8.05 15.91
N ALA A 391 -24.79 -8.04 14.96
CA ALA A 391 -24.69 -7.29 13.71
C ALA A 391 -25.87 -6.33 13.54
N VAL A 392 -25.71 -5.31 12.69
CA VAL A 392 -26.82 -4.40 12.34
C VAL A 392 -27.75 -5.12 11.36
N ARG A 393 -29.06 -5.09 11.63
CA ARG A 393 -30.07 -5.67 10.75
C ARG A 393 -30.07 -4.99 9.37
N PRO A 394 -30.52 -5.69 8.31
CA PRO A 394 -30.69 -5.08 7.00
C PRO A 394 -31.56 -3.82 7.06
N VAL A 395 -31.07 -2.73 6.48
CA VAL A 395 -31.76 -1.41 6.55
C VAL A 395 -32.97 -1.35 5.61
N VAL A 396 -32.99 -2.15 4.54
CA VAL A 396 -34.03 -2.13 3.51
C VAL A 396 -34.96 -3.33 3.71
N GLU A 397 -36.24 -3.04 3.94
CA GLU A 397 -37.32 -4.03 3.96
C GLU A 397 -38.07 -4.00 2.63
N ILE A 398 -38.29 -5.17 2.03
CA ILE A 398 -39.04 -5.31 0.79
C ILE A 398 -40.11 -6.37 1.02
N GLU A 399 -41.38 -5.98 0.87
CA GLU A 399 -42.50 -6.89 1.02
C GLU A 399 -42.36 -8.09 0.05
N GLY A 400 -42.40 -9.31 0.60
CA GLY A 400 -42.29 -10.54 -0.17
C GLY A 400 -40.86 -10.93 -0.59
N VAL A 401 -39.83 -10.17 -0.19
CA VAL A 401 -38.42 -10.49 -0.47
C VAL A 401 -37.65 -10.58 0.84
N HIS A 402 -36.99 -11.73 1.06
CA HIS A 402 -36.09 -11.87 2.19
C HIS A 402 -34.80 -11.08 1.92
N VAL A 403 -34.58 -10.02 2.70
CA VAL A 403 -33.36 -9.22 2.72
C VAL A 403 -32.64 -9.55 4.02
N GLY A 404 -31.45 -10.15 3.94
CA GLY A 404 -30.75 -10.67 5.11
C GLY A 404 -29.46 -11.39 4.74
N PHE A 405 -28.66 -11.65 5.77
CA PHE A 405 -27.48 -12.50 5.64
C PHE A 405 -27.88 -13.96 5.84
N ARG A 406 -27.20 -14.87 5.13
CA ARG A 406 -27.38 -16.32 5.34
C ARG A 406 -26.46 -16.89 6.43
N ARG A 407 -25.51 -16.09 6.93
CA ARG A 407 -24.41 -16.52 7.81
C ARG A 407 -23.98 -15.38 8.73
N ALA A 408 -23.35 -15.75 9.83
CA ALA A 408 -22.75 -14.82 10.77
C ALA A 408 -21.41 -14.26 10.23
N SER A 409 -20.89 -13.23 10.91
CA SER A 409 -19.52 -12.75 10.65
C SER A 409 -18.49 -13.78 11.11
N ARG A 410 -17.39 -13.94 10.35
CA ARG A 410 -16.31 -14.90 10.64
C ARG A 410 -14.93 -14.22 10.57
N PRO A 411 -13.90 -14.78 11.23
CA PRO A 411 -12.53 -14.30 11.09
C PRO A 411 -12.02 -14.32 9.64
N ASN A 412 -11.00 -13.51 9.37
CA ASN A 412 -10.36 -13.50 8.06
C ASN A 412 -9.77 -14.88 7.72
N GLY A 413 -10.10 -15.39 6.53
CA GLY A 413 -9.61 -16.68 6.03
C GLY A 413 -10.34 -17.91 6.57
N SER A 414 -11.52 -17.75 7.18
CA SER A 414 -12.33 -18.87 7.67
C SER A 414 -12.95 -19.73 6.56
N ASP A 415 -13.25 -19.15 5.39
CA ASP A 415 -13.90 -19.85 4.29
C ASP A 415 -12.96 -19.99 3.08
N GLU A 416 -13.05 -21.12 2.38
CA GLU A 416 -12.37 -21.29 1.08
C GLU A 416 -13.03 -20.42 0.00
N ALA A 417 -12.26 -20.03 -1.02
CA ALA A 417 -12.74 -19.26 -2.16
C ALA A 417 -13.57 -20.14 -3.13
N SER A 418 -14.73 -20.62 -2.67
CA SER A 418 -15.65 -21.49 -3.41
C SER A 418 -17.03 -20.85 -3.54
N TRP A 419 -17.84 -21.34 -4.49
CA TRP A 419 -19.27 -21.05 -4.60
C TRP A 419 -20.14 -22.15 -3.99
N ASP A 420 -19.53 -23.29 -3.62
CA ASP A 420 -20.16 -24.37 -2.90
C ASP A 420 -19.86 -24.21 -1.42
N PHE A 421 -20.90 -23.80 -0.70
CA PHE A 421 -20.85 -23.53 0.71
C PHE A 421 -21.71 -24.61 1.36
N GLY A 422 -21.06 -25.56 2.01
CA GLY A 422 -21.69 -26.75 2.59
C GLY A 422 -22.70 -26.44 3.72
N PRO A 423 -22.97 -27.40 4.62
CA PRO A 423 -23.91 -27.17 5.71
C PRO A 423 -23.42 -26.02 6.62
N GLU A 424 -24.32 -25.08 6.94
CA GLU A 424 -23.99 -23.94 7.80
C GLU A 424 -24.24 -24.27 9.27
N GLU A 425 -23.20 -24.06 10.08
CA GLU A 425 -23.26 -24.20 11.55
C GLU A 425 -23.64 -22.89 12.24
N ASP A 426 -23.59 -21.78 11.52
CA ASP A 426 -24.03 -20.48 12.00
C ASP A 426 -25.55 -20.40 11.95
N TYR A 427 -26.16 -19.85 13.00
CA TYR A 427 -27.59 -19.61 13.05
C TYR A 427 -27.90 -18.28 13.72
N LEU A 428 -29.02 -17.70 13.29
CA LEU A 428 -29.59 -16.55 13.95
C LEU A 428 -30.10 -17.00 15.33
N VAL A 429 -29.65 -16.33 16.37
CA VAL A 429 -30.18 -16.53 17.73
C VAL A 429 -31.50 -15.77 17.77
N GLU A 430 -32.60 -16.47 17.52
CA GLU A 430 -33.93 -15.90 17.74
C GLU A 430 -34.09 -15.59 19.24
N GLU A 431 -34.40 -14.34 19.58
CA GLU A 431 -34.77 -13.97 20.95
C GLU A 431 -36.02 -14.78 21.36
N PRO A 432 -36.04 -15.38 22.57
CA PRO A 432 -37.14 -16.23 23.04
C PRO A 432 -38.48 -15.50 23.21
#